data_AF-F0SHS2-F1
#
_entry.id   AF-F0SHS2-F1
#
_cell.length_a   1.000
_cell.length_b   1.000
_cell.length_c   1.000
_cell.angle_alpha   90.00
_cell.angle_beta   90.00
_cell.angle_gamma   90.00
#
_symmetry.space_group_name_H-M   'P 1'
#
loop_
_entity.id
_entity.type
_entity.pdbx_description
1 polymer ?
#
loop_
_entity_poly.entity_id
_entity_poly.type
_entity_poly.pdbx_seq_one_letter_code
_entity_poly.pdbx_strand_id
1 'polypeptide(L)'
;MSCLAIYQPQPTDIAPEPSILKFPSLMREERATSQPTAVRRARLLHENQCCPNCHTAAVDPIEINDALLNASLRPIPGTATIVAFHCNRCYHEWPAQ
;
A
#
# COMPACT_ATOMS: atom_id res chain seq x y z
N MET A 1 -23.32 0.72 -21.13
CA MET A 1 -23.45 -0.61 -20.50
C MET A 1 -22.60 -1.57 -21.32
N SER A 2 -21.47 -2.04 -20.78
CA SER A 2 -20.55 -2.95 -21.48
C SER A 2 -20.98 -4.40 -21.20
N CYS A 3 -21.58 -5.04 -22.19
CA CYS A 3 -21.94 -6.46 -22.15
C CYS A 3 -20.76 -7.30 -22.67
N LEU A 4 -19.94 -7.82 -21.76
CA LEU A 4 -18.97 -8.86 -22.11
C LEU A 4 -19.73 -10.19 -22.18
N ALA A 5 -19.78 -10.78 -23.37
CA ALA A 5 -20.33 -12.12 -23.57
C ALA A 5 -19.25 -13.16 -23.24
N ILE A 6 -19.60 -14.10 -22.36
CA ILE A 6 -18.72 -15.23 -22.02
C ILE A 6 -18.72 -16.18 -23.21
N TYR A 7 -17.55 -16.41 -23.80
CA TYR A 7 -17.38 -17.39 -24.86
C TYR A 7 -17.52 -18.81 -24.30
N GLN A 8 -18.47 -19.58 -24.84
CA GLN A 8 -18.65 -21.01 -24.56
C GLN A 8 -18.26 -21.82 -25.81
N PRO A 9 -17.16 -22.59 -25.78
CA PRO A 9 -16.76 -23.41 -26.92
C PRO A 9 -17.75 -24.56 -27.14
N GLN A 10 -18.10 -24.82 -28.40
CA GLN A 10 -19.00 -25.90 -28.80
C GLN A 10 -18.19 -27.16 -29.17
N PRO A 11 -18.76 -28.37 -29.06
CA PRO A 11 -18.02 -29.63 -29.26
C PRO A 11 -17.47 -29.85 -30.68
N THR A 12 -17.88 -29.03 -31.66
CA THR A 12 -17.34 -29.02 -33.03
C THR A 12 -16.15 -28.09 -33.23
N ASP A 13 -15.80 -27.27 -32.22
CA ASP A 13 -14.67 -26.36 -32.25
C ASP A 13 -13.37 -27.12 -31.93
N ILE A 14 -12.95 -28.01 -32.83
CA ILE A 14 -11.56 -28.49 -32.84
C ILE A 14 -10.73 -27.35 -33.43
N ALA A 15 -10.51 -26.32 -32.61
CA ALA A 15 -9.67 -25.20 -32.97
C ALA A 15 -8.20 -25.67 -33.08
N PRO A 16 -7.40 -25.12 -34.01
CA PRO A 16 -5.96 -25.32 -34.03
C PRO A 16 -5.38 -24.98 -32.65
N GLU A 17 -4.34 -25.71 -32.27
CA GLU A 17 -3.60 -25.63 -31.00
C GLU A 17 -3.77 -24.29 -30.27
N PRO A 18 -4.22 -24.28 -28.99
CA PRO A 18 -4.53 -23.05 -28.29
C PRO A 18 -3.32 -22.12 -28.28
N SER A 19 -3.42 -21.01 -29.01
CA SER A 19 -2.37 -20.00 -29.04
C SER A 19 -2.35 -19.29 -27.69
N ILE A 20 -1.39 -19.63 -26.83
CA ILE A 20 -1.17 -18.91 -25.57
C ILE A 20 -0.65 -17.52 -25.94
N LEU A 21 -1.57 -16.54 -25.96
CA LEU A 21 -1.19 -15.14 -26.07
C LEU A 21 -0.39 -14.78 -24.82
N LYS A 22 0.91 -14.54 -25.01
CA LYS A 22 1.71 -13.94 -23.94
C LYS A 22 1.05 -12.62 -23.62
N PHE A 23 0.55 -12.46 -22.39
CA PHE A 23 0.26 -11.13 -21.88
C PHE A 23 1.51 -10.32 -22.18
N PRO A 24 1.40 -9.16 -22.87
CA PRO A 24 2.55 -8.30 -23.00
C PRO A 24 3.05 -8.17 -21.58
N SER A 25 4.33 -8.48 -21.38
CA SER A 25 5.00 -8.09 -20.16
C SER A 25 4.93 -6.57 -20.21
N LEU A 26 3.82 -6.04 -19.69
CA LEU A 26 3.88 -4.89 -18.86
C LEU A 26 4.85 -5.33 -17.77
N MET A 27 6.15 -5.22 -18.06
CA MET A 27 6.96 -4.28 -17.34
C MET A 27 6.14 -2.99 -17.29
N ARG A 28 5.05 -3.00 -16.50
CA ARG A 28 4.63 -1.88 -15.69
C ARG A 28 5.95 -1.53 -15.10
N GLU A 29 6.57 -0.50 -15.69
CA GLU A 29 7.82 0.08 -15.26
C GLU A 29 7.79 -0.11 -13.78
N GLU A 30 8.51 -1.13 -13.32
CA GLU A 30 8.47 -1.45 -11.92
C GLU A 30 9.02 -0.16 -11.39
N ARG A 31 8.17 0.61 -10.71
CA ARG A 31 8.60 1.72 -9.90
C ARG A 31 9.41 1.05 -8.81
N ALA A 32 10.62 0.65 -9.19
CA ALA A 32 11.69 0.06 -8.43
C ALA A 32 12.31 1.15 -7.56
N THR A 33 11.45 1.99 -7.00
CA THR A 33 11.75 3.06 -6.06
C THR A 33 11.08 2.82 -4.71
N SER A 34 10.19 1.82 -4.58
CA SER A 34 9.27 1.76 -3.43
C SER A 34 9.49 0.61 -2.44
N GLN A 35 10.52 -0.22 -2.59
CA GLN A 35 10.84 -1.20 -1.54
C GLN A 35 11.49 -0.64 -0.25
N PRO A 36 12.18 0.54 -0.21
CA PRO A 36 12.69 1.04 1.07
C PRO A 36 11.62 1.67 1.97
N THR A 37 10.41 1.96 1.48
CA THR A 37 9.42 2.74 2.26
C THR A 37 8.69 1.92 3.31
N ALA A 38 8.23 0.71 2.99
CA ALA A 38 7.48 -0.13 3.92
C ALA A 38 8.34 -0.64 5.09
N VAL A 39 9.57 -1.09 4.81
CA VAL A 39 10.51 -1.54 5.85
C VAL A 39 10.94 -0.37 6.74
N ARG A 40 11.25 0.80 6.15
CA ARG A 40 11.59 2.01 6.91
C ARG A 40 10.42 2.42 7.81
N ARG A 41 9.19 2.38 7.30
CA ARG A 41 7.98 2.68 8.08
C ARG A 41 7.79 1.70 9.23
N ALA A 42 7.94 0.40 8.98
CA ALA A 42 7.84 -0.62 10.04
C ALA A 42 8.88 -0.39 11.14
N ARG A 43 10.11 -0.02 10.76
CA ARG A 43 11.16 0.36 11.71
C ARG A 43 10.76 1.59 12.53
N LEU A 44 10.30 2.66 11.88
CA LEU A 44 9.82 3.88 12.55
C LEU A 44 8.73 3.56 13.59
N LEU A 45 7.73 2.76 13.22
CA LEU A 45 6.66 2.37 14.13
C LEU A 45 7.18 1.56 15.32
N HIS A 46 8.13 0.64 15.08
CA HIS A 46 8.71 -0.18 16.13
C HIS A 46 9.57 0.63 17.11
N GLU A 47 10.43 1.50 16.59
CA GLU A 47 11.29 2.38 17.40
C GLU A 47 10.48 3.35 18.26
N ASN A 48 9.26 3.71 17.83
CA ASN A 48 8.38 4.67 18.51
C ASN A 48 7.15 4.00 19.14
N GLN A 49 7.20 2.69 19.40
CA GLN A 49 6.07 1.93 19.97
C GLN A 49 5.70 2.36 21.40
N CYS A 50 6.58 3.08 22.11
CA CYS A 50 6.36 3.56 23.47
C CYS A 50 6.69 5.05 23.58
N CYS A 51 5.92 5.78 24.38
CA CYS A 51 6.16 7.20 24.62
C CYS A 51 7.49 7.42 25.37
N PRO A 52 8.37 8.33 24.92
CA PRO A 52 9.64 8.61 25.61
C PRO A 52 9.45 9.33 26.96
N ASN A 53 8.29 9.95 27.20
CA ASN A 53 7.98 10.68 28.43
C ASN A 53 7.31 9.80 29.51
N CYS A 54 6.27 9.04 29.14
CA CYS A 54 5.49 8.23 30.10
C CYS A 54 5.61 6.72 29.91
N HIS A 55 6.39 6.26 28.93
CA HIS A 55 6.68 4.85 28.62
C HIS A 55 5.47 3.98 28.26
N THR A 56 4.28 4.55 28.04
CA THR A 56 3.13 3.77 27.59
C THR A 56 3.13 3.52 26.10
N ALA A 57 2.52 2.40 25.69
CA ALA A 57 2.32 2.02 24.29
C ALA A 57 1.10 2.68 23.62
N ALA A 58 0.48 3.68 24.25
CA ALA A 58 -0.64 4.42 23.68
C ALA A 58 -0.12 5.54 22.74
N VAL A 59 0.51 5.14 21.63
CA VAL A 59 1.19 6.03 20.69
C VAL A 59 0.58 5.93 19.30
N ASP A 60 0.22 7.06 18.71
CA ASP A 60 -0.25 7.15 17.33
C ASP A 60 0.74 7.94 16.45
N PRO A 61 0.98 7.50 15.21
CA PRO A 61 1.77 8.27 14.25
C PRO A 61 0.99 9.49 13.76
N ILE A 62 1.70 10.60 13.60
CA ILE A 62 1.21 11.81 12.94
C ILE A 62 1.68 11.77 11.49
N GLU A 63 0.72 11.81 10.57
CA GLU A 63 0.95 11.70 9.14
C GLU A 63 0.56 12.99 8.42
N ILE A 64 1.29 13.34 7.37
CA ILE A 64 0.89 14.43 6.47
C ILE A 64 -0.04 13.91 5.38
N ASN A 65 -0.82 14.80 4.76
CA ASN A 65 -1.82 14.45 3.74
C ASN A 65 -1.20 14.19 2.36
N ASP A 66 -0.22 13.29 2.29
CA ASP A 66 0.49 12.89 1.06
C ASP A 66 0.29 11.41 0.69
N ALA A 67 -0.70 10.76 1.31
CA ALA A 67 -1.04 9.37 1.03
C ALA A 67 -1.25 9.13 -0.47
N LEU A 68 -0.77 8.00 -0.96
CA LEU A 68 -1.10 7.53 -2.30
C LEU A 68 -2.61 7.29 -2.40
N LEU A 69 -3.20 7.64 -3.52
CA LEU A 69 -4.64 7.45 -3.75
C LEU A 69 -4.91 6.16 -4.54
N ASN A 70 -5.99 5.48 -4.20
CA ASN A 70 -6.51 4.37 -4.98
C ASN A 70 -7.30 4.86 -6.22
N ALA A 71 -7.80 3.93 -7.02
CA ALA A 71 -8.60 4.24 -8.23
C ALA A 71 -9.89 5.02 -7.93
N SER A 72 -10.37 5.01 -6.69
CA SER A 72 -11.53 5.78 -6.22
C SER A 72 -11.13 7.09 -5.53
N LEU A 73 -9.90 7.56 -5.71
CA LEU A 73 -9.34 8.77 -5.09
C LEU A 73 -9.35 8.76 -3.56
N ARG A 74 -9.33 7.58 -2.93
CA ARG A 74 -9.23 7.44 -1.47
C ARG A 74 -7.79 7.17 -1.05
N PRO A 75 -7.34 7.72 0.09
CA PRO A 75 -5.99 7.47 0.60
C PRO A 75 -5.78 5.99 0.91
N ILE A 76 -4.63 5.46 0.50
CA ILE A 76 -4.19 4.10 0.78
C ILE A 76 -3.51 4.13 2.16
N PRO A 77 -4.01 3.38 3.15
CA PRO A 77 -3.41 3.34 4.49
C PRO A 77 -1.94 2.93 4.46
N GLY A 78 -1.13 3.54 5.32
CA GLY A 78 0.29 3.22 5.45
C GLY A 78 1.19 3.76 4.34
N THR A 79 0.64 4.56 3.41
CA THR A 79 1.42 5.21 2.34
C THR A 79 1.73 6.67 2.60
N ALA A 80 1.06 7.28 3.58
CA ALA A 80 1.38 8.64 4.02
C ALA A 80 2.71 8.68 4.77
N THR A 81 3.38 9.82 4.68
CA THR A 81 4.63 10.10 5.38
C THR A 81 4.35 10.37 6.86
N ILE A 82 4.97 9.56 7.73
CA ILE A 82 5.00 9.82 9.18
C ILE A 82 6.00 10.94 9.45
N VAL A 83 5.57 11.98 10.16
CA VAL A 83 6.42 13.13 10.53
C VAL A 83 6.68 13.22 12.02
N ALA A 84 5.79 12.68 12.84
CA ALA A 84 5.88 12.73 14.30
C ALA A 84 5.05 11.59 14.92
N PHE A 85 5.08 11.52 16.25
CA PHE A 85 4.28 10.62 17.06
C PHE A 85 3.64 11.40 18.20
N HIS A 86 2.46 10.95 18.64
CA HIS A 86 1.67 11.53 19.71
C HIS A 86 1.30 10.45 20.73
N CYS A 87 1.45 10.76 22.02
CA CYS A 87 0.99 9.86 23.09
C CYS A 87 -0.44 10.21 23.54
N ASN A 88 -1.37 9.27 23.37
CA ASN A 88 -2.76 9.38 23.83
C ASN A 88 -2.94 9.44 25.36
N ARG A 89 -1.89 9.16 26.14
CA ARG A 89 -1.97 9.19 27.62
C ARG A 89 -1.46 10.49 28.23
N CYS A 90 -0.26 10.94 27.84
CA CYS A 90 0.36 12.14 28.40
C CYS A 90 0.42 13.33 27.43
N TYR A 91 -0.11 13.17 26.21
CA TYR A 91 -0.17 14.19 25.16
C TYR A 91 1.19 14.75 24.75
N HIS A 92 2.26 14.00 25.01
CA HIS A 92 3.59 14.36 24.54
C HIS A 92 3.72 14.00 23.06
N GLU A 93 4.29 14.91 22.28
CA GLU A 93 4.58 14.75 20.85
C GLU A 93 6.09 14.79 20.61
N TRP A 94 6.59 13.98 19.68
CA TRP A 94 8.01 13.96 19.30
C TRP A 94 8.20 13.62 17.81
N PRO A 95 9.28 14.11 17.18
CA PRO A 95 9.50 13.93 15.75
C PRO A 95 9.86 12.48 15.38
N ALA A 96 9.48 12.06 14.18
CA ALA A 96 9.94 10.81 13.58
C ALA A 96 11.40 10.97 13.12
N GLN A 97 12.29 10.04 13.50
CA GLN A 97 13.73 10.08 13.21
C GLN A 97 14.11 9.27 11.97
#